data_AF-A0A2D4MMP0-F1
#
_entry.id   AF-A0A2D4MMP0-F1
#
_cell.length_a   1.000
_cell.length_b   1.000
_cell.length_c   1.000
_cell.angle_alpha   90.00
_cell.angle_beta   90.00
_cell.angle_gamma   90.00
#
_symmetry.space_group_name_H-M   'P 1'
#
loop_
_entity.id
_entity.type
_entity.pdbx_description
1 polymer ?
#
loop_
_entity_poly.entity_id
_entity_poly.type
_entity_poly.pdbx_seq_one_letter_code
_entity_poly.pdbx_strand_id
1 'polypeptide(L)'
;LRWRKEQTQWRQANETQDKTKAEIDQESLISGNLATEANLIILDMQENIIQATLAMDCKVNIFGGVLKVLINSLSYDQSTTYLTHCFATLRALIVKNFARVKMQVTMSLASLVGKTSEFNEEYLRWSLRTILAYAEEDLEMQSTLFPGQVEELLHNLNCILSDTVKMRQFQEDPEMLMDLMYRIAKGYQTSPDLRLTWLQNMAEKHTKK
;
A
#
# COMPACT_ATOMS: atom_id res chain seq x y z
N LEU A 1 4.75 -30.16 16.33
CA LEU A 1 4.23 -29.15 17.27
C LEU A 1 2.77 -28.87 16.93
N ARG A 2 1.84 -29.47 17.68
CA ARG A 2 0.39 -29.41 17.42
C ARG A 2 -0.16 -28.17 18.12
N TRP A 3 -0.60 -27.19 17.33
CA TRP A 3 -1.22 -25.95 17.82
C TRP A 3 -2.48 -26.30 18.63
N ARG A 4 -2.51 -26.00 19.93
CA ARG A 4 -3.67 -26.27 20.81
C ARG A 4 -4.75 -25.21 20.56
N LYS A 5 -5.70 -25.53 19.67
CA LYS A 5 -6.89 -24.72 19.34
C LYS A 5 -7.80 -24.43 20.55
N GLU A 6 -7.64 -25.12 21.67
CA GLU A 6 -8.59 -25.09 22.80
C GLU A 6 -8.32 -24.02 23.86
N GLN A 7 -7.26 -23.21 23.74
CA GLN A 7 -6.99 -22.13 24.71
C GLN A 7 -7.61 -20.78 24.35
N THR A 8 -8.25 -20.65 23.20
CA THR A 8 -8.88 -19.39 22.77
C THR A 8 -10.37 -19.44 23.10
N GLN A 9 -10.74 -18.99 24.30
CA GLN A 9 -12.15 -18.71 24.63
C GLN A 9 -12.58 -17.44 23.87
N TRP A 10 -13.12 -17.62 22.67
CA TRP A 10 -13.83 -16.54 21.98
C TRP A 10 -15.07 -16.18 22.80
N ARG A 11 -15.23 -14.90 23.18
CA ARG A 11 -16.48 -14.43 23.80
C ARG A 11 -17.63 -14.82 22.88
N GLN A 12 -18.50 -15.72 23.34
CA GLN A 12 -19.76 -15.97 22.67
C GLN A 12 -20.55 -14.66 22.68
N ALA A 13 -20.99 -14.23 21.51
CA ALA A 13 -21.79 -13.02 21.31
C ALA A 13 -23.22 -13.24 21.86
N ASN A 14 -23.34 -13.38 23.18
CA ASN A 14 -24.59 -13.25 23.89
C ASN A 14 -24.45 -12.04 24.81
N GLU A 15 -25.04 -10.93 24.36
CA GLU A 15 -25.89 -10.02 25.15
C GLU A 15 -26.04 -8.71 24.37
N THR A 16 -27.17 -8.61 23.68
CA THR A 16 -27.76 -7.33 23.25
C THR A 16 -28.14 -6.54 24.50
N GLN A 17 -27.17 -5.86 25.10
CA GLN A 17 -27.37 -4.81 26.07
C GLN A 17 -27.01 -3.50 25.37
N ASP A 18 -27.89 -2.48 25.45
CA ASP A 18 -27.63 -1.15 24.89
C ASP A 18 -26.34 -0.61 25.54
N LYS A 19 -25.24 -0.69 24.79
CA LYS A 19 -23.91 -0.29 25.27
C LYS A 19 -23.92 1.20 25.52
N THR A 20 -23.38 1.62 26.65
CA THR A 20 -23.18 3.04 26.94
C THR A 20 -22.17 3.63 25.96
N LYS A 21 -22.24 4.94 25.70
CA LYS A 21 -21.29 5.63 24.82
C LYS A 21 -19.83 5.38 25.24
N ALA A 22 -19.55 5.36 26.54
CA ALA A 22 -18.22 5.09 27.07
C ALA A 22 -17.73 3.67 26.76
N GLU A 23 -18.61 2.66 26.80
CA GLU A 23 -18.27 1.29 26.44
C GLU A 23 -18.02 1.15 24.93
N ILE A 24 -18.81 1.84 24.10
CA ILE A 24 -18.60 1.88 22.64
C ILE A 24 -17.26 2.54 22.30
N ASP A 25 -16.95 3.67 22.94
CA ASP A 25 -15.69 4.38 22.76
C ASP A 25 -14.49 3.51 23.19
N GLN A 26 -14.64 2.77 24.29
CA GLN A 26 -13.63 1.84 24.78
C GLN A 26 -13.44 0.64 23.83
N GLU A 27 -14.52 0.06 23.30
CA GLU A 27 -14.43 -1.02 22.32
C GLU A 27 -13.77 -0.56 21.02
N SER A 28 -14.10 0.65 20.55
CA SER A 28 -13.45 1.27 19.39
C SER A 28 -11.95 1.43 19.61
N LEU A 29 -11.54 1.92 20.78
CA LEU A 29 -10.13 2.06 21.14
C LEU A 29 -9.40 0.71 21.17
N ILE A 30 -9.99 -0.31 21.80
CA ILE A 30 -9.42 -1.66 21.85
C ILE A 30 -9.27 -2.23 20.44
N SER A 31 -10.28 -2.05 19.59
CA SER A 31 -10.24 -2.49 18.18
C SER A 31 -9.13 -1.78 17.41
N GLY A 32 -8.93 -0.47 17.60
CA GLY A 32 -7.86 0.29 16.96
C GLY A 32 -6.46 -0.15 17.40
N ASN A 33 -6.28 -0.45 18.70
CA ASN A 33 -5.02 -0.98 19.22
C ASN A 33 -4.72 -2.36 18.65
N LEU A 34 -5.71 -3.26 18.63
CA LEU A 34 -5.57 -4.59 18.07
C LEU A 34 -5.22 -4.55 16.57
N ALA A 35 -5.85 -3.66 15.81
CA ALA A 35 -5.53 -3.45 14.40
C ALA A 35 -4.09 -2.95 14.22
N THR A 36 -3.62 -2.04 15.08
CA THR A 36 -2.24 -1.57 15.09
C THR A 36 -1.26 -2.71 15.38
N GLU A 37 -1.51 -3.52 16.40
CA GLU A 37 -0.67 -4.68 16.73
C GLU A 37 -0.62 -5.69 15.57
N ALA A 38 -1.75 -5.99 14.96
CA ALA A 38 -1.80 -6.88 13.80
C ALA A 38 -0.96 -6.34 12.63
N ASN A 39 -1.04 -5.05 12.36
CA ASN A 39 -0.24 -4.40 11.31
C ASN A 39 1.25 -4.40 11.63
N LEU A 40 1.64 -4.21 12.90
CA LEU A 40 3.04 -4.31 13.32
C LEU A 40 3.58 -5.75 13.20
N ILE A 41 2.77 -6.77 13.53
CA ILE A 41 3.14 -8.17 13.32
C ILE A 41 3.34 -8.46 11.83
N ILE A 42 2.44 -7.98 10.97
CA ILE A 42 2.58 -8.12 9.52
C ILE A 42 3.89 -7.47 9.06
N LEU A 43 4.20 -6.27 9.54
CA LEU A 43 5.40 -5.53 9.18
C LEU A 43 6.68 -6.25 9.62
N ASP A 44 6.74 -6.74 10.86
CA ASP A 44 7.88 -7.53 11.35
C ASP A 44 8.10 -8.80 10.50
N MET A 45 7.02 -9.50 10.16
CA MET A 45 7.10 -10.67 9.28
C MET A 45 7.59 -10.31 7.87
N GLN A 46 7.19 -9.15 7.34
CA GLN A 46 7.70 -8.65 6.06
C GLN A 46 9.19 -8.31 6.13
N GLU A 47 9.64 -7.67 7.21
CA GLU A 47 11.05 -7.36 7.43
C GLU A 47 11.87 -8.64 7.51
N ASN A 48 11.40 -9.65 8.24
CA ASN A 48 12.04 -10.97 8.31
C ASN A 48 12.17 -11.61 6.91
N ILE A 49 11.13 -11.53 6.08
CA ILE A 49 11.16 -12.02 4.69
C ILE A 49 12.19 -11.25 3.85
N ILE A 50 12.26 -9.92 3.99
CA ILE A 50 13.24 -9.09 3.30
C ILE A 50 14.67 -9.48 3.71
N GLN A 51 14.94 -9.57 5.01
CA GLN A 51 16.27 -9.91 5.53
C GLN A 51 16.70 -11.32 5.09
N ALA A 52 15.83 -12.31 5.17
CA ALA A 52 16.12 -13.67 4.72
C ALA A 52 16.44 -13.71 3.21
N THR A 53 15.70 -12.93 2.41
CA THR A 53 15.92 -12.84 0.95
C THR A 53 17.26 -12.19 0.62
N LEU A 54 17.59 -11.10 1.31
CA LEU A 54 18.88 -10.42 1.16
C LEU A 54 20.05 -11.31 1.59
N ALA A 55 19.87 -12.15 2.61
CA ALA A 55 20.89 -13.08 3.08
C ALA A 55 21.14 -14.27 2.15
N MET A 56 20.13 -14.69 1.38
CA MET A 56 20.23 -15.87 0.49
C MET A 56 20.64 -15.53 -0.96
N ASP A 57 21.00 -14.27 -1.26
CA ASP A 57 21.28 -13.77 -2.63
C ASP A 57 20.22 -14.22 -3.66
N CYS A 58 18.97 -14.32 -3.21
CA CYS A 58 17.94 -14.93 -4.04
C CYS A 58 17.53 -13.95 -5.15
N LYS A 59 17.51 -14.42 -6.40
CA LYS A 59 17.06 -13.61 -7.55
C LYS A 59 15.54 -13.42 -7.61
N VAL A 60 14.80 -13.93 -6.63
CA VAL A 60 13.34 -13.87 -6.60
C VAL A 60 12.90 -12.47 -6.19
N ASN A 61 12.06 -11.84 -7.03
CA ASN A 61 11.57 -10.49 -6.81
C ASN A 61 10.43 -10.45 -5.77
N ILE A 62 10.78 -10.61 -4.50
CA ILE A 62 9.80 -10.57 -3.38
C ILE A 62 9.34 -9.15 -3.04
N PHE A 63 10.08 -8.12 -3.47
CA PHE A 63 9.81 -6.72 -3.12
C PHE A 63 8.44 -6.29 -3.62
N GLY A 64 7.98 -6.79 -4.77
CA GLY A 64 6.62 -6.57 -5.27
C GLY A 64 5.54 -6.99 -4.28
N GLY A 65 5.67 -8.19 -3.73
CA GLY A 65 4.73 -8.72 -2.74
C GLY A 65 4.76 -7.95 -1.42
N VAL A 66 5.94 -7.63 -0.92
CA VAL A 66 6.11 -6.83 0.31
C VAL A 66 5.50 -5.45 0.15
N LEU A 67 5.84 -4.74 -0.93
CA LEU A 67 5.33 -3.41 -1.19
C LEU A 67 3.83 -3.41 -1.47
N LYS A 68 3.28 -4.46 -2.09
CA LYS A 68 1.83 -4.60 -2.27
C LYS A 68 1.09 -4.68 -0.95
N VAL A 69 1.60 -5.47 0.00
CA VAL A 69 0.99 -5.61 1.33
C VAL A 69 1.15 -4.31 2.12
N LEU A 70 2.29 -3.61 2.00
CA LEU A 70 2.49 -2.28 2.61
C LEU A 70 1.54 -1.23 2.03
N ILE A 71 1.39 -1.14 0.71
CA ILE A 71 0.43 -0.19 0.10
C ILE A 71 -0.99 -0.50 0.55
N ASN A 72 -1.34 -1.78 0.65
CA ASN A 72 -2.66 -2.19 1.11
C ASN A 72 -2.92 -1.76 2.56
N SER A 73 -1.97 -1.97 3.48
CA SER A 73 -2.15 -1.53 4.88
C SER A 73 -2.24 0.00 4.98
N LEU A 74 -1.43 0.75 4.23
CA LEU A 74 -1.51 2.21 4.18
C LEU A 74 -2.82 2.74 3.58
N SER A 75 -3.62 1.90 2.93
CA SER A 75 -4.93 2.28 2.37
C SER A 75 -6.08 2.24 3.38
N TYR A 76 -5.75 2.14 4.68
CA TYR A 76 -6.70 2.19 5.80
C TYR A 76 -6.28 3.28 6.79
N ASP A 77 -7.17 3.60 7.74
CA ASP A 77 -6.86 4.54 8.82
C ASP A 77 -5.80 3.94 9.76
N GLN A 78 -4.56 4.44 9.67
CA GLN A 78 -3.41 3.89 10.38
C GLN A 78 -3.02 4.73 11.58
N SER A 79 -2.62 4.05 12.66
CA SER A 79 -2.04 4.73 13.82
C SER A 79 -0.68 5.34 13.50
N THR A 80 -0.35 6.43 14.19
CA THR A 80 0.94 7.11 14.06
C THR A 80 2.10 6.16 14.37
N THR A 81 1.95 5.27 15.36
CA THR A 81 2.93 4.23 15.69
C THR A 81 3.18 3.30 14.50
N TYR A 82 2.14 2.83 13.81
CA TYR A 82 2.35 1.99 12.63
C TYR A 82 3.07 2.74 11.51
N LEU A 83 2.72 4.01 11.29
CA LEU A 83 3.32 4.83 10.23
C LEU A 83 4.80 5.13 10.48
N THR A 84 5.23 5.35 11.73
CA THR A 84 6.65 5.55 12.03
C THR A 84 7.47 4.29 11.74
N HIS A 85 6.94 3.11 12.09
CA HIS A 85 7.57 1.83 11.74
C HIS A 85 7.60 1.61 10.22
N CYS A 86 6.50 1.90 9.51
CA CYS A 86 6.47 1.81 8.05
C CYS A 86 7.52 2.71 7.40
N PHE A 87 7.70 3.94 7.92
CA PHE A 87 8.74 4.83 7.45
C PHE A 87 10.14 4.24 7.63
N ALA A 88 10.44 3.64 8.78
CA ALA A 88 11.73 2.98 9.01
C ALA A 88 11.98 1.84 8.01
N THR A 89 10.98 1.00 7.74
CA THR A 89 11.05 -0.07 6.73
C THR A 89 11.26 0.51 5.33
N LEU A 90 10.49 1.54 4.94
CA LEU A 90 10.61 2.19 3.64
C LEU A 90 11.97 2.86 3.46
N ARG A 91 12.48 3.52 4.50
CA ARG A 91 13.83 4.11 4.52
C ARG A 91 14.88 3.04 4.22
N ALA A 92 14.84 1.91 4.95
CA ALA A 92 15.79 0.81 4.73
C ALA A 92 15.73 0.22 3.31
N LEU A 93 14.52 0.12 2.73
CA LEU A 93 14.30 -0.41 1.39
C LEU A 93 14.77 0.56 0.29
N ILE A 94 14.41 1.83 0.39
CA ILE A 94 14.68 2.86 -0.63
C ILE A 94 16.18 3.16 -0.70
N VAL A 95 16.83 3.37 0.45
CA VAL A 95 18.26 3.73 0.52
C VAL A 95 19.13 2.72 -0.24
N LYS A 96 18.77 1.43 -0.21
CA LYS A 96 19.55 0.37 -0.88
C LYS A 96 19.06 0.03 -2.29
N ASN A 97 17.77 0.22 -2.59
CA ASN A 97 17.16 -0.37 -3.79
C ASN A 97 16.13 0.54 -4.48
N PHE A 98 16.28 1.87 -4.43
CA PHE A 98 15.26 2.81 -4.91
C PHE A 98 14.67 2.50 -6.29
N ALA A 99 15.50 2.27 -7.32
CA ALA A 99 14.98 2.00 -8.67
C ALA A 99 14.06 0.76 -8.72
N ARG A 100 14.42 -0.29 -7.96
CA ARG A 100 13.61 -1.52 -7.85
C ARG A 100 12.35 -1.27 -7.02
N VAL A 101 12.47 -0.56 -5.89
CA VAL A 101 11.33 -0.19 -5.04
C VAL A 101 10.34 0.64 -5.85
N LYS A 102 10.80 1.70 -6.51
CA LYS A 102 9.99 2.55 -7.39
C LYS A 102 9.22 1.72 -8.40
N MET A 103 9.90 0.84 -9.14
CA MET A 103 9.22 -0.04 -10.10
C MET A 103 8.14 -0.90 -9.44
N GLN A 104 8.46 -1.56 -8.33
CA GLN A 104 7.55 -2.48 -7.65
C GLN A 104 6.35 -1.79 -7.01
N VAL A 105 6.54 -0.67 -6.30
CA VAL A 105 5.43 0.11 -5.71
C VAL A 105 4.47 0.55 -6.81
N THR A 106 5.03 1.06 -7.90
CA THR A 106 4.29 1.57 -9.04
C THR A 106 3.47 0.47 -9.74
N MET A 107 4.05 -0.72 -9.94
CA MET A 107 3.33 -1.90 -10.46
C MET A 107 2.25 -2.40 -9.49
N SER A 108 2.61 -2.55 -8.22
CA SER A 108 1.71 -3.07 -7.20
C SER A 108 0.48 -2.19 -7.06
N LEU A 109 0.67 -0.86 -7.03
CA LEU A 109 -0.43 0.08 -7.01
C LEU A 109 -1.29 -0.05 -8.28
N ALA A 110 -0.71 0.04 -9.48
CA ALA A 110 -1.48 -0.08 -10.73
C ALA A 110 -2.28 -1.40 -10.84
N SER A 111 -1.81 -2.49 -10.20
CA SER A 111 -2.52 -3.78 -10.16
C SER A 111 -3.60 -3.87 -9.09
N LEU A 112 -3.47 -3.09 -8.00
CA LEU A 112 -4.43 -3.05 -6.89
C LEU A 112 -5.62 -2.17 -7.25
N VAL A 113 -5.37 -1.03 -7.88
CA VAL A 113 -6.42 -0.07 -8.19
C VAL A 113 -7.24 -0.59 -9.39
N GLY A 114 -8.40 -1.17 -9.09
CA GLY A 114 -9.29 -1.84 -10.05
C GLY A 114 -9.70 -3.26 -9.68
N LYS A 115 -9.10 -3.87 -8.64
CA LYS A 115 -9.44 -5.23 -8.18
C LYS A 115 -10.20 -5.27 -6.86
N THR A 116 -10.04 -4.26 -6.01
CA THR A 116 -10.68 -4.21 -4.69
C THR A 116 -11.70 -3.07 -4.62
N SER A 117 -12.95 -3.42 -4.28
CA SER A 117 -14.02 -2.44 -4.00
C SER A 117 -13.73 -1.58 -2.77
N GLU A 118 -12.80 -2.02 -1.91
CA GLU A 118 -12.48 -1.42 -0.61
C GLU A 118 -11.21 -0.54 -0.62
N PHE A 119 -10.58 -0.32 -1.78
CA PHE A 119 -9.39 0.51 -1.84
C PHE A 119 -9.72 1.98 -1.54
N ASN A 120 -9.33 2.45 -0.36
CA ASN A 120 -9.49 3.83 0.06
C ASN A 120 -8.24 4.65 -0.23
N GLU A 121 -8.31 5.37 -1.34
CA GLU A 121 -7.26 6.26 -1.83
C GLU A 121 -6.98 7.45 -0.92
N GLU A 122 -7.97 7.94 -0.19
CA GLU A 122 -7.81 9.09 0.69
C GLU A 122 -6.91 8.75 1.87
N TYR A 123 -7.14 7.59 2.51
CA TYR A 123 -6.26 7.09 3.56
C TYR A 123 -4.84 6.84 3.05
N LEU A 124 -4.69 6.22 1.87
CA LEU A 124 -3.37 6.03 1.29
C LEU A 124 -2.64 7.35 1.06
N ARG A 125 -3.32 8.36 0.50
CA ARG A 125 -2.74 9.70 0.32
C ARG A 125 -2.35 10.33 1.65
N TRP A 126 -3.19 10.17 2.68
CA TRP A 126 -2.91 10.70 4.00
C TRP A 126 -1.67 10.05 4.61
N SER A 127 -1.62 8.72 4.68
CA SER A 127 -0.48 7.97 5.21
C SER A 127 0.81 8.28 4.46
N LEU A 128 0.75 8.40 3.13
CA LEU A 128 1.92 8.72 2.32
C LEU A 128 2.43 10.16 2.55
N ARG A 129 1.55 11.14 2.79
CA ARG A 129 1.95 12.50 3.20
C ARG A 129 2.64 12.51 4.55
N THR A 130 2.11 11.74 5.51
CA THR A 130 2.73 11.59 6.83
C THR A 130 4.12 10.97 6.72
N ILE A 131 4.28 9.94 5.87
CA ILE A 131 5.59 9.31 5.61
C ILE A 131 6.56 10.30 4.95
N LEU A 132 6.09 11.16 4.03
CA LEU A 132 6.93 12.22 3.46
C LEU A 132 7.38 13.20 4.53
N ALA A 133 6.49 13.63 5.43
CA ALA A 133 6.87 14.51 6.55
C ALA A 133 7.96 13.88 7.42
N TYR A 134 7.88 12.57 7.71
CA TYR A 134 8.97 11.86 8.40
C TYR A 134 10.28 11.85 7.60
N ALA A 135 10.23 11.73 6.28
CA ALA A 135 11.42 11.80 5.43
C ALA A 135 12.06 13.20 5.40
N GLU A 136 11.24 14.25 5.43
CA GLU A 136 11.68 15.65 5.48
C GLU A 136 12.29 16.03 6.83
N GLU A 137 11.80 15.44 7.93
CA GLU A 137 12.33 15.66 9.28
C GLU A 137 13.58 14.81 9.61
N ASP A 138 13.89 13.82 8.77
CA ASP A 138 15.00 12.90 8.98
C ASP A 138 16.37 13.54 8.71
N LEU A 139 16.98 14.10 9.76
CA LEU A 139 18.25 14.82 9.72
C LEU A 139 19.40 13.99 9.16
N GLU A 140 19.43 12.67 9.41
CA GLU A 140 20.50 11.80 8.92
C GLU A 140 20.47 11.67 7.39
N MET A 141 19.27 11.73 6.81
CA MET A 141 19.06 11.50 5.37
C MET A 141 19.04 12.78 4.53
N GLN A 142 19.01 13.96 5.14
CA GLN A 142 18.96 15.25 4.41
C GLN A 142 20.13 15.45 3.44
N SER A 143 21.29 14.88 3.74
CA SER A 143 22.48 14.97 2.88
C SER A 143 22.46 13.97 1.71
N THR A 144 21.46 13.10 1.63
CA THR A 144 21.34 12.03 0.65
C THR A 144 20.24 12.32 -0.38
N LEU A 145 20.14 11.49 -1.43
CA LEU A 145 19.03 11.58 -2.40
C LEU A 145 17.69 11.08 -1.84
N PHE A 146 17.67 10.53 -0.62
CA PHE A 146 16.51 9.86 -0.04
C PHE A 146 15.24 10.74 0.00
N PRO A 147 15.26 12.01 0.48
CA PRO A 147 14.05 12.83 0.52
C PRO A 147 13.44 13.04 -0.87
N GLY A 148 14.27 13.37 -1.87
CA GLY A 148 13.82 13.53 -3.26
C GLY A 148 13.33 12.22 -3.89
N GLN A 149 13.91 11.08 -3.51
CA GLN A 149 13.43 9.76 -3.93
C GLN A 149 12.06 9.41 -3.34
N VAL A 150 11.82 9.76 -2.06
CA VAL A 150 10.51 9.58 -1.41
C VAL A 150 9.47 10.50 -2.04
N GLU A 151 9.82 11.76 -2.30
CA GLU A 151 8.96 12.73 -2.99
C GLU A 151 8.60 12.25 -4.41
N GLU A 152 9.59 11.77 -5.17
CA GLU A 152 9.37 11.22 -6.51
C GLU A 152 8.45 9.99 -6.45
N LEU A 153 8.66 9.08 -5.50
CA LEU A 153 7.80 7.93 -5.30
C LEU A 153 6.38 8.38 -4.99
N LEU A 154 6.20 9.31 -4.06
CA LEU A 154 4.92 9.87 -3.69
C LEU A 154 4.19 10.50 -4.87
N HIS A 155 4.91 11.28 -5.68
CA HIS A 155 4.35 11.92 -6.87
C HIS A 155 3.83 10.88 -7.85
N ASN A 156 4.65 9.87 -8.16
CA ASN A 156 4.25 8.78 -9.05
C ASN A 156 3.01 8.04 -8.56
N LEU A 157 2.92 7.75 -7.26
CA LEU A 157 1.74 7.10 -6.69
C LEU A 157 0.50 8.00 -6.78
N ASN A 158 0.63 9.29 -6.46
CA ASN A 158 -0.48 10.23 -6.57
C ASN A 158 -1.02 10.37 -8.00
N CYS A 159 -0.15 10.35 -9.00
CA CYS A 159 -0.54 10.33 -10.41
C CYS A 159 -1.36 9.06 -10.74
N ILE A 160 -0.87 7.88 -10.38
CA ILE A 160 -1.56 6.59 -10.63
C ILE A 160 -2.92 6.55 -9.93
N LEU A 161 -2.99 7.02 -8.69
CA LEU A 161 -4.24 7.13 -7.93
C LEU A 161 -5.24 8.02 -8.66
N SER A 162 -4.83 9.23 -9.04
CA SER A 162 -5.68 10.17 -9.76
C SER A 162 -6.18 9.61 -11.09
N ASP A 163 -5.29 9.00 -11.86
CA ASP A 163 -5.60 8.35 -13.12
C ASP A 163 -6.64 7.25 -12.94
N THR A 164 -6.54 6.47 -11.86
CA THR A 164 -7.47 5.38 -11.62
C THR A 164 -8.81 5.83 -11.05
N VAL A 165 -8.89 6.94 -10.30
CA VAL A 165 -10.17 7.60 -9.99
C VAL A 165 -10.87 8.01 -11.27
N LYS A 166 -10.15 8.69 -12.16
CA LYS A 166 -10.73 9.12 -13.45
C LYS A 166 -11.22 7.92 -14.23
N MET A 167 -10.48 6.82 -14.27
CA MET A 167 -10.94 5.59 -14.90
C MET A 167 -12.20 5.00 -14.26
N ARG A 168 -12.33 5.06 -12.93
CA ARG A 168 -13.55 4.64 -12.22
C ARG A 168 -14.76 5.48 -12.65
N GLN A 169 -14.58 6.78 -12.88
CA GLN A 169 -15.66 7.68 -13.31
C GLN A 169 -16.20 7.34 -14.71
N PHE A 170 -15.34 6.84 -15.60
CA PHE A 170 -15.73 6.49 -16.98
C PHE A 170 -15.99 4.99 -17.17
N GLN A 171 -16.21 4.19 -16.11
CA GLN A 171 -16.40 2.73 -16.28
C GLN A 171 -17.61 2.35 -17.13
N GLU A 172 -18.64 3.19 -17.13
CA GLU A 172 -19.87 3.01 -17.91
C GLU A 172 -19.76 3.51 -19.36
N ASP A 173 -18.68 4.23 -19.72
CA ASP A 173 -18.41 4.71 -21.07
C ASP A 173 -17.15 4.03 -21.64
N PRO A 174 -17.30 2.93 -22.41
CA PRO A 174 -16.17 2.15 -22.88
C PRO A 174 -15.27 2.91 -23.87
N GLU A 175 -15.81 3.89 -24.62
CA GLU A 175 -15.03 4.68 -25.57
C GLU A 175 -14.16 5.72 -24.83
N MET A 176 -14.76 6.50 -23.92
CA MET A 176 -14.02 7.46 -23.10
C MET A 176 -13.01 6.77 -22.20
N LEU A 177 -13.34 5.60 -21.65
CA LEU A 177 -12.43 4.81 -20.85
C LEU A 177 -11.22 4.35 -21.67
N MET A 178 -11.42 3.85 -22.89
CA MET A 178 -10.32 3.41 -23.75
C MET A 178 -9.39 4.56 -24.15
N ASP A 179 -9.96 5.72 -24.50
CA ASP A 179 -9.19 6.93 -24.81
C ASP A 179 -8.42 7.46 -23.59
N LEU A 180 -9.04 7.43 -22.40
CA LEU A 180 -8.37 7.78 -21.15
C LEU A 180 -7.20 6.83 -20.85
N MET A 181 -7.41 5.51 -20.95
CA MET A 181 -6.35 4.52 -20.73
C MET A 181 -5.19 4.69 -21.71
N TYR A 182 -5.48 5.00 -22.98
CA TYR A 182 -4.46 5.34 -23.97
C TYR A 182 -3.66 6.59 -23.58
N ARG A 183 -4.33 7.67 -23.17
CA ARG A 183 -3.68 8.91 -22.73
C ARG A 183 -2.78 8.70 -21.51
N ILE A 184 -3.24 7.91 -20.54
CA ILE A 184 -2.49 7.53 -19.35
C ILE A 184 -1.24 6.72 -19.76
N ALA A 185 -1.41 5.67 -20.57
CA ALA A 185 -0.30 4.84 -21.03
C ALA A 185 0.75 5.65 -21.82
N LYS A 186 0.31 6.63 -22.61
CA LYS A 186 1.18 7.56 -23.32
C LYS A 186 1.91 8.52 -22.38
N GLY A 187 1.27 8.97 -21.31
CA GLY A 187 1.86 9.83 -20.28
C GLY A 187 3.05 9.17 -19.56
N TYR A 188 3.00 7.85 -19.36
CA TYR A 188 4.10 7.07 -18.75
C TYR A 188 5.22 6.67 -19.72
N GLN A 189 5.53 7.52 -20.71
CA GLN A 189 6.55 7.25 -21.74
C GLN A 189 7.97 7.00 -21.19
N THR A 190 8.30 7.53 -20.00
CA THR A 190 9.57 7.33 -19.30
C THR A 190 9.60 6.06 -18.44
N SER A 191 8.48 5.34 -18.35
CA SER A 191 8.29 4.16 -17.49
C SER A 191 7.70 3.01 -18.33
N PRO A 192 8.54 2.27 -19.09
CA PRO A 192 8.06 1.26 -20.05
C PRO A 192 7.24 0.14 -19.41
N ASP A 193 7.60 -0.31 -18.21
CA ASP A 193 6.85 -1.34 -17.49
C ASP A 193 5.44 -0.84 -17.13
N LEU A 194 5.30 0.43 -16.72
CA LEU A 194 4.00 1.01 -16.35
C LEU A 194 3.09 1.05 -17.56
N ARG A 195 3.67 1.53 -18.67
CA ARG A 195 2.99 1.54 -19.95
C ARG A 195 2.53 0.14 -20.33
N LEU A 196 3.36 -0.89 -20.11
CA LEU A 196 2.97 -2.28 -20.36
C LEU A 196 1.79 -2.72 -19.50
N THR A 197 1.79 -2.42 -18.19
CA THR A 197 0.67 -2.72 -17.29
C THR A 197 -0.63 -2.05 -17.75
N TRP A 198 -0.57 -0.78 -18.14
CA TRP A 198 -1.73 -0.07 -18.68
C TRP A 198 -2.23 -0.70 -19.98
N LEU A 199 -1.33 -1.06 -20.89
CA LEU A 199 -1.68 -1.73 -22.14
C LEU A 199 -2.28 -3.13 -21.90
N GLN A 200 -1.78 -3.87 -20.91
CA GLN A 200 -2.37 -5.15 -20.48
C GLN A 200 -3.79 -4.97 -19.95
N ASN A 201 -4.01 -3.97 -19.07
CA ASN A 201 -5.34 -3.64 -18.58
C ASN A 201 -6.30 -3.25 -19.71
N MET A 202 -5.82 -2.51 -20.73
CA MET A 202 -6.61 -2.18 -21.92
C MET A 202 -6.99 -3.44 -22.70
N ALA A 203 -6.03 -4.34 -22.92
CA ALA A 203 -6.24 -5.60 -23.63
C ALA A 203 -7.26 -6.50 -22.89
N GLU A 204 -7.15 -6.64 -21.57
CA GLU A 204 -8.10 -7.40 -20.74
C GLU A 204 -9.53 -6.85 -20.81
N LYS A 205 -9.69 -5.52 -20.85
CA LYS A 205 -11.01 -4.89 -21.02
C LYS A 205 -11.57 -5.12 -22.43
N HIS A 206 -10.71 -5.22 -23.43
CA HIS A 206 -11.10 -5.44 -24.83
C HIS A 206 -11.56 -6.89 -25.09
N THR A 207 -11.09 -7.88 -24.32
CA THR A 207 -11.50 -9.29 -24.41
C THR A 207 -12.78 -9.63 -23.64
N LYS A 208 -13.23 -8.80 -22.69
CA LYS A 208 -14.45 -9.02 -21.88
C LYS A 208 -15.76 -8.62 -22.60
N LYS A 209 -15.82 -8.74 -23.92
CA LYS A 209 -17.09 -8.65 -24.67
C LYS A 209 -17.85 -9.97 -24.61
#